data_AF-A0A1S3GWM8-F1
#
_entry.id   AF-A0A1S3GWM8-F1
#
_cell.length_a   1.000
_cell.length_b   1.000
_cell.length_c   1.000
_cell.angle_alpha   90.00
_cell.angle_beta   90.00
_cell.angle_gamma   90.00
#
_symmetry.space_group_name_H-M   'P 1'
#
loop_
_entity.id
_entity.type
_entity.pdbx_description
1 polymer ?
#
loop_
_entity_poly.entity_id
_entity_poly.type
_entity_poly.pdbx_seq_one_letter_code
_entity_poly.pdbx_strand_id
1 'polypeptide(L)'
;WSQANSDLADQLQKAESQLQLWKAYHSAHAEATARLAQQEVKFEQLADINTSGNNVAEVLPLALQDVKELQDGVQKTKETFLQNITLLDGLPQPTELGSPQQFTVQRHSLQRADYLEKMLLLKANEFEVHFTLPFRSKALGICILPSITVLNEAMPTYMSLASTTGSGRS
;
A
#
# COMPACT_ATOMS: atom_id res chain seq x y z
N TRP A 1 44.34 15.36 27.57
CA TRP A 1 43.88 16.15 26.42
C TRP A 1 43.80 15.29 25.16
N SER A 2 44.89 14.62 24.73
CA SER A 2 44.87 13.73 23.53
C SER A 2 43.86 12.59 23.61
N GLN A 3 43.71 11.94 24.77
CA GLN A 3 42.71 10.88 24.98
C GLN A 3 41.28 11.40 24.78
N ALA A 4 40.92 12.48 25.47
CA ALA A 4 39.60 13.10 25.35
C ALA A 4 39.29 13.56 23.92
N ASN A 5 40.30 14.03 23.17
CA ASN A 5 40.13 14.40 21.77
C ASN A 5 39.92 13.19 20.85
N SER A 6 40.59 12.07 21.13
CA SER A 6 40.35 10.80 20.43
C SER A 6 38.95 10.25 20.71
N ASP A 7 38.54 10.23 21.98
CA ASP A 7 37.23 9.73 22.38
C ASP A 7 36.08 10.55 21.75
N LEU A 8 36.27 11.87 21.61
CA LEU A 8 35.33 12.74 20.91
C LEU A 8 35.27 12.45 19.41
N ALA A 9 36.40 12.19 18.76
CA ALA A 9 36.45 11.83 17.34
C ALA A 9 35.71 10.50 17.08
N ASP A 10 35.93 9.50 17.94
CA ASP A 10 35.26 8.20 17.85
C ASP A 10 33.73 8.33 18.05
N GLN A 11 33.30 9.17 18.99
CA GLN A 11 31.88 9.47 19.20
C GLN A 11 31.25 10.17 18.00
N LEU A 12 31.96 11.14 17.39
CA LEU A 12 31.49 11.84 16.20
C LEU A 12 31.33 10.87 15.03
N GLN A 13 32.34 10.04 14.76
CA GLN A 13 32.29 9.03 13.71
C GLN A 13 31.14 8.04 13.91
N LYS A 14 30.92 7.61 15.16
CA LYS A 14 29.77 6.76 15.50
C LYS A 14 28.44 7.46 15.23
N ALA A 15 28.28 8.70 15.68
CA ALA A 15 27.05 9.47 15.44
C ALA A 15 26.78 9.68 13.94
N GLU A 16 27.81 9.94 13.14
CA GLU A 16 27.71 10.07 11.69
C GLU A 16 27.25 8.79 11.02
N SER A 17 27.85 7.63 11.37
CA SER A 17 27.43 6.34 10.82
C SER A 17 25.97 6.00 11.14
N GLN A 18 25.52 6.30 12.37
CA GLN A 18 24.14 6.11 12.78
C GLN A 18 23.20 7.03 11.99
N LEU A 19 23.59 8.29 11.79
CA LEU A 19 22.81 9.25 10.99
C LEU A 19 22.64 8.75 9.54
N GLN A 20 23.67 8.16 8.93
CA GLN A 20 23.57 7.61 7.58
C GLN A 20 22.57 6.45 7.50
N LEU A 21 22.58 5.56 8.50
CA LEU A 21 21.64 4.44 8.55
C LEU A 21 20.18 4.93 8.70
N TRP A 22 19.97 5.93 9.54
CA TRP A 22 18.66 6.58 9.69
C TRP A 22 18.19 7.27 8.39
N LYS A 23 19.09 7.93 7.65
CA LYS A 23 18.77 8.55 6.36
C LYS A 23 18.39 7.51 5.30
N ALA A 24 19.16 6.43 5.20
CA ALA A 24 18.87 5.32 4.29
C ALA A 24 17.50 4.72 4.57
N TYR A 25 17.19 4.46 5.85
CA TYR A 25 15.89 3.99 6.29
C TYR A 25 14.75 4.95 5.90
N HIS A 26 14.87 6.25 6.23
CA HIS A 26 13.82 7.22 5.91
C HIS A 26 13.58 7.33 4.41
N SER A 27 14.64 7.29 3.61
CA SER A 27 14.54 7.30 2.14
C SER A 27 13.80 6.06 1.63
N ALA A 28 14.17 4.86 2.10
CA ALA A 28 13.54 3.61 1.68
C ALA A 28 12.06 3.56 2.09
N HIS A 29 11.71 4.05 3.28
CA HIS A 29 10.33 4.12 3.74
C HIS A 29 9.50 5.13 2.92
N ALA A 30 10.05 6.30 2.62
CA ALA A 30 9.40 7.31 1.79
C ALA A 30 9.13 6.79 0.37
N GLU A 31 10.11 6.12 -0.24
CA GLU A 31 9.96 5.51 -1.56
C GLU A 31 8.89 4.43 -1.59
N ALA A 32 8.89 3.50 -0.61
CA ALA A 32 7.87 2.46 -0.51
C ALA A 32 6.46 3.07 -0.35
N THR A 33 6.34 4.15 0.43
CA THR A 33 5.08 4.88 0.62
C THR A 33 4.60 5.55 -0.67
N ALA A 34 5.52 6.15 -1.44
CA ALA A 34 5.20 6.77 -2.72
C ALA A 34 4.73 5.72 -3.74
N ARG A 35 5.39 4.55 -3.79
CA ARG A 35 4.96 3.43 -4.64
C ARG A 35 3.56 2.94 -4.25
N LEU A 36 3.29 2.78 -2.96
CA LEU A 36 1.96 2.39 -2.48
C LEU A 36 0.88 3.39 -2.90
N ALA A 37 1.14 4.69 -2.76
CA ALA A 37 0.19 5.72 -3.19
C ALA A 37 -0.11 5.67 -4.70
N GLN A 38 0.90 5.41 -5.54
CA GLN A 38 0.69 5.22 -6.97
C GLN A 38 -0.13 3.96 -7.28
N GLN A 39 0.10 2.89 -6.52
CA GLN A 39 -0.64 1.64 -6.67
C GLN A 39 -2.12 1.80 -6.27
N GLU A 40 -2.42 2.57 -5.23
CA GLU A 40 -3.79 2.94 -4.86
C GLU A 40 -4.48 3.73 -5.97
N VAL A 41 -3.82 4.73 -6.56
CA VAL A 41 -4.37 5.50 -7.69
C VAL A 41 -4.63 4.58 -8.91
N LYS A 42 -3.72 3.67 -9.22
CA LYS A 42 -3.92 2.70 -10.32
C LYS A 42 -5.10 1.76 -10.01
N PHE A 43 -5.28 1.37 -8.75
CA PHE A 43 -6.43 0.57 -8.34
C PHE A 43 -7.75 1.32 -8.53
N GLU A 44 -7.84 2.60 -8.14
CA GLU A 44 -9.07 3.39 -8.36
C GLU A 44 -9.43 3.45 -9.85
N GLN A 45 -8.45 3.62 -10.74
CA GLN A 45 -8.68 3.56 -12.19
C GLN A 45 -9.24 2.21 -12.66
N LEU A 46 -8.76 1.11 -12.08
CA LEU A 46 -9.26 -0.23 -12.37
C LEU A 46 -10.66 -0.45 -11.77
N ALA A 47 -10.94 0.12 -10.59
CA ALA A 47 -12.23 0.06 -9.93
C ALA A 47 -13.33 0.73 -10.76
N ASP A 48 -12.99 1.85 -11.42
CA ASP A 48 -13.88 2.62 -12.31
C ASP A 48 -14.23 1.92 -13.63
N ILE A 49 -13.53 0.83 -13.99
CA ILE A 49 -13.84 0.08 -15.22
C ILE A 49 -15.21 -0.58 -15.09
N ASN A 50 -16.14 -0.14 -15.93
CA ASN A 50 -17.48 -0.69 -16.00
C ASN A 50 -17.46 -2.11 -16.63
N THR A 51 -17.94 -3.09 -15.88
CA THR A 51 -18.04 -4.51 -16.27
C THR A 51 -19.29 -4.85 -17.10
N SER A 52 -20.12 -3.84 -17.41
CA SER A 52 -21.42 -4.01 -18.10
C SER A 52 -21.57 -3.25 -19.44
N GLY A 53 -20.50 -2.68 -19.98
CA GLY A 53 -20.50 -1.91 -21.22
C GLY A 53 -20.26 -2.71 -22.51
N ASN A 54 -20.53 -2.09 -23.67
CA ASN A 54 -20.31 -2.71 -25.00
C ASN A 54 -18.83 -2.96 -25.32
N ASN A 55 -17.92 -2.30 -24.61
CA ASN A 55 -16.46 -2.43 -24.77
C ASN A 55 -15.84 -3.47 -23.82
N VAL A 56 -16.64 -4.17 -23.00
CA VAL A 56 -16.13 -5.09 -21.98
C VAL A 56 -15.28 -6.21 -22.57
N ALA A 57 -15.64 -6.77 -23.72
CA ALA A 57 -14.88 -7.85 -24.35
C ALA A 57 -13.46 -7.43 -24.78
N GLU A 58 -13.23 -6.15 -25.04
CA GLU A 58 -11.93 -5.60 -25.48
C GLU A 58 -11.10 -5.06 -24.31
N VAL A 59 -11.77 -4.48 -23.30
CA VAL A 59 -11.11 -3.84 -22.15
C VAL A 59 -10.76 -4.83 -21.04
N LEU A 60 -11.62 -5.84 -20.81
CA LEU A 60 -11.51 -6.74 -19.67
C LEU A 60 -10.24 -7.62 -19.67
N PRO A 61 -9.74 -8.14 -20.81
CA PRO A 61 -8.48 -8.88 -20.83
C PRO A 61 -7.28 -8.03 -20.40
N LEU A 62 -7.24 -6.77 -20.84
CA LEU A 62 -6.18 -5.83 -20.49
C LEU A 62 -6.29 -5.44 -19.00
N ALA A 63 -7.49 -5.15 -18.52
CA ALA A 63 -7.74 -4.84 -17.11
C ALA A 63 -7.36 -5.99 -16.17
N LEU A 64 -7.61 -7.26 -16.57
CA LEU A 64 -7.18 -8.43 -15.80
C LEU A 64 -5.66 -8.55 -15.72
N GLN A 65 -4.96 -8.24 -16.81
CA GLN A 65 -3.50 -8.22 -16.82
C GLN A 65 -2.96 -7.09 -15.92
N ASP A 66 -3.55 -5.90 -16.00
CA ASP A 66 -3.20 -4.75 -15.15
C ASP A 66 -3.41 -5.04 -13.66
N VAL A 67 -4.49 -5.74 -13.30
CA VAL A 67 -4.74 -6.17 -11.92
C VAL A 67 -3.65 -7.13 -11.43
N LYS A 68 -3.22 -8.10 -12.25
CA LYS A 68 -2.14 -9.04 -11.89
C LYS A 68 -0.81 -8.33 -11.68
N GLU A 69 -0.44 -7.44 -12.61
CA GLU A 69 0.78 -6.65 -12.47
C GLU A 69 0.75 -5.75 -11.23
N LEU A 70 -0.42 -5.20 -10.92
CA LEU A 70 -0.62 -4.39 -9.73
C LEU A 70 -0.55 -5.24 -8.45
N GLN A 71 -1.08 -6.46 -8.44
CA GLN A 71 -0.94 -7.41 -7.33
C GLN A 71 0.54 -7.73 -7.04
N ASP A 72 1.30 -8.11 -8.06
CA ASP A 72 2.75 -8.37 -7.93
C ASP A 72 3.49 -7.13 -7.41
N GLY A 73 3.10 -5.94 -7.89
CA GLY A 73 3.65 -4.67 -7.45
C GLY A 73 3.37 -4.40 -5.96
N VAL A 74 2.13 -4.60 -5.51
CA VAL A 74 1.72 -4.40 -4.11
C VAL A 74 2.43 -5.39 -3.21
N GLN A 75 2.60 -6.64 -3.63
CA GLN A 75 3.35 -7.64 -2.87
C GLN A 75 4.81 -7.22 -2.65
N LYS A 76 5.50 -6.75 -3.70
CA LYS A 76 6.88 -6.23 -3.59
C LYS A 76 6.98 -5.02 -2.66
N THR A 77 6.00 -4.11 -2.73
CA THR A 77 5.92 -2.96 -1.83
C THR A 77 5.73 -3.41 -0.38
N LYS A 78 4.90 -4.43 -0.14
CA LYS A 78 4.66 -5.03 1.17
C LYS A 78 5.92 -5.65 1.76
N GLU A 79 6.65 -6.43 0.96
CA GLU A 79 7.95 -7.00 1.34
C GLU A 79 8.95 -5.90 1.73
N THR A 80 8.97 -4.78 1.00
CA THR A 80 9.81 -3.62 1.33
C THR A 80 9.43 -3.02 2.68
N PHE A 81 8.13 -2.91 3.01
CA PHE A 81 7.72 -2.46 4.34
C PHE A 81 8.14 -3.43 5.45
N LEU A 82 8.06 -4.73 5.22
CA LEU A 82 8.52 -5.74 6.19
C LEU A 82 10.04 -5.64 6.42
N GLN A 83 10.83 -5.48 5.35
CA GLN A 83 12.27 -5.24 5.46
C GLN A 83 12.57 -3.95 6.22
N ASN A 84 11.83 -2.87 5.95
CA ASN A 84 11.98 -1.61 6.65
C ASN A 84 11.66 -1.74 8.15
N ILE A 85 10.71 -2.59 8.56
CA ILE A 85 10.45 -2.89 9.98
C ILE A 85 11.67 -3.60 10.59
N THR A 86 12.23 -4.61 9.91
CA THR A 86 13.44 -5.31 10.38
C THR A 86 14.65 -4.38 10.50
N LEU A 87 14.82 -3.45 9.56
CA LEU A 87 15.87 -2.44 9.61
C LEU A 87 15.66 -1.45 10.78
N LEU A 88 14.41 -1.07 11.04
CA LEU A 88 14.05 -0.20 12.15
C LEU A 88 14.30 -0.88 13.52
N ASP A 89 14.04 -2.19 13.63
CA ASP A 89 14.32 -2.97 14.84
C ASP A 89 15.83 -3.06 15.15
N GLY A 90 16.68 -3.06 14.11
CA GLY A 90 18.15 -3.11 14.24
C GLY A 90 18.82 -1.74 14.43
N LEU A 91 18.09 -0.64 14.27
CA LEU A 91 18.61 0.72 14.38
C LEU A 91 18.79 1.12 15.85
N PRO A 92 19.91 1.78 16.22
CA PRO A 92 20.07 2.30 17.57
C PRO A 92 19.03 3.40 17.79
N GLN A 93 18.15 3.17 18.77
CA GLN A 93 17.08 4.12 19.09
C GLN A 93 17.69 5.45 19.57
N PRO A 94 17.34 6.59 18.95
CA PRO A 94 17.76 7.88 19.46
C PRO A 94 17.14 8.10 20.84
N THR A 95 17.99 8.43 21.82
CA THR A 95 17.66 8.60 23.24
C THR A 95 16.53 9.61 23.51
N GLU A 96 16.21 10.48 22.55
CA GLU A 96 15.15 11.48 22.65
C GLU A 96 13.96 11.26 21.68
N LEU A 97 14.07 10.31 20.75
CA LEU A 97 13.15 10.19 19.60
C LEU A 97 12.65 8.77 19.32
N GLY A 98 12.90 7.83 20.24
CA GLY A 98 12.32 6.49 20.25
C GLY A 98 10.79 6.53 20.43
N SER A 99 10.09 7.07 19.45
CA SER A 99 8.66 7.29 19.49
C SER A 99 7.95 6.04 18.95
N PRO A 100 6.98 5.49 19.71
CA PRO A 100 5.99 4.54 19.21
C PRO A 100 5.35 4.97 17.88
N GLN A 101 5.40 6.26 17.54
CA GLN A 101 4.87 6.81 16.29
C GLN A 101 5.57 6.24 15.04
N GLN A 102 6.88 5.99 15.04
CA GLN A 102 7.56 5.48 13.83
C GLN A 102 7.09 4.06 13.47
N PHE A 103 7.02 3.18 14.47
CA PHE A 103 6.43 1.84 14.31
C PHE A 103 4.95 1.89 13.95
N THR A 104 4.21 2.87 14.47
CA THR A 104 2.79 3.07 14.14
C THR A 104 2.61 3.46 12.67
N VAL A 105 3.42 4.39 12.15
CA VAL A 105 3.39 4.81 10.75
C VAL A 105 3.74 3.67 9.80
N GLN A 106 4.74 2.85 10.15
CA GLN A 106 5.07 1.66 9.36
C GLN A 106 3.95 0.63 9.35
N ARG A 107 3.39 0.29 10.52
CA ARG A 107 2.27 -0.66 10.61
C ARG A 107 1.06 -0.16 9.82
N HIS A 108 0.78 1.13 9.87
CA HIS A 108 -0.29 1.73 9.07
C HIS A 108 -0.04 1.57 7.56
N SER A 109 1.21 1.75 7.10
CA SER A 109 1.57 1.55 5.69
C SER A 109 1.41 0.09 5.26
N LEU A 110 1.78 -0.85 6.14
CA LEU A 110 1.58 -2.28 5.91
C LEU A 110 0.09 -2.65 5.84
N GLN A 111 -0.72 -2.11 6.75
CA GLN A 111 -2.18 -2.29 6.73
C GLN A 111 -2.82 -1.80 5.45
N ARG A 112 -2.37 -0.65 4.91
CA ARG A 112 -2.83 -0.13 3.61
C ARG A 112 -2.47 -1.07 2.46
N ALA A 113 -1.25 -1.60 2.45
CA ALA A 113 -0.84 -2.58 1.44
C ALA A 113 -1.66 -3.88 1.52
N ASP A 114 -1.90 -4.42 2.73
CA ASP A 114 -2.76 -5.60 2.93
C ASP A 114 -4.21 -5.35 2.50
N TYR A 115 -4.73 -4.13 2.73
CA TYR A 115 -6.05 -3.74 2.27
C TYR A 115 -6.12 -3.71 0.74
N LEU A 116 -5.14 -3.06 0.10
CA LEU A 116 -5.08 -2.96 -1.35
C LEU A 116 -4.95 -4.33 -2.03
N GLU A 117 -4.16 -5.24 -1.46
CA GLU A 117 -4.04 -6.64 -1.92
C GLU A 117 -5.40 -7.35 -1.92
N LYS A 118 -6.18 -7.20 -0.83
CA LYS A 118 -7.53 -7.77 -0.74
C LYS A 118 -8.49 -7.17 -1.76
N MET A 119 -8.45 -5.86 -1.94
CA MET A 119 -9.31 -5.17 -2.90
C MET A 119 -8.99 -5.56 -4.35
N LEU A 120 -7.71 -5.73 -4.68
CA LEU A 120 -7.27 -6.25 -5.97
C LEU A 120 -7.77 -7.67 -6.23
N LEU A 121 -7.74 -8.54 -5.21
CA LEU A 121 -8.28 -9.90 -5.34
C LEU A 121 -9.79 -9.88 -5.61
N LEU A 122 -10.55 -9.05 -4.89
CA LEU A 122 -11.98 -8.89 -5.14
C LEU A 122 -12.26 -8.38 -6.56
N LYS A 123 -11.48 -7.41 -7.04
CA LYS A 123 -11.62 -6.87 -8.39
C LYS A 123 -11.24 -7.87 -9.48
N ALA A 124 -10.17 -8.64 -9.28
CA ALA A 124 -9.79 -9.74 -10.18
C ALA A 124 -10.94 -10.75 -10.31
N ASN A 125 -11.54 -11.15 -9.19
CA ASN A 125 -12.66 -12.08 -9.17
C ASN A 125 -13.89 -11.53 -9.91
N GLU A 126 -14.22 -10.24 -9.71
CA GLU A 126 -15.28 -9.56 -10.46
C GLU A 126 -15.02 -9.67 -11.97
N PHE A 127 -13.82 -9.27 -12.41
CA PHE A 127 -13.43 -9.33 -13.81
C PHE A 127 -13.43 -10.75 -14.38
N GLU A 128 -12.93 -11.74 -13.64
CA GLU A 128 -12.92 -13.14 -14.09
C GLU A 128 -14.35 -13.69 -14.26
N VAL A 129 -15.28 -13.37 -13.36
CA VAL A 129 -16.68 -13.77 -13.48
C VAL A 129 -17.28 -13.18 -14.77
N HIS A 130 -17.09 -11.89 -15.02
CA HIS A 130 -17.61 -11.24 -16.23
C HIS A 130 -16.92 -11.73 -17.52
N PHE A 131 -15.64 -12.11 -17.46
CA PHE A 131 -14.90 -12.64 -18.59
C PHE A 131 -15.28 -14.09 -18.93
N THR A 132 -15.54 -14.93 -17.92
CA THR A 132 -15.78 -16.37 -18.08
C THR A 132 -17.26 -16.74 -18.28
N LEU A 133 -18.20 -15.97 -17.72
CA LEU A 133 -19.64 -16.19 -17.92
C LEU A 133 -20.12 -16.18 -19.40
N PRO A 134 -19.65 -15.28 -20.30
CA PRO A 134 -20.08 -15.31 -21.71
C PRO A 134 -19.60 -16.57 -22.46
N PHE A 135 -18.53 -17.22 -22.00
CA PHE A 135 -18.04 -18.49 -22.56
C PHE A 135 -18.81 -19.70 -22.03
N ARG A 136 -19.24 -19.68 -20.77
CA ARG A 136 -19.92 -20.82 -20.13
C ARG A 136 -21.41 -20.92 -20.48
N SER A 137 -22.07 -19.80 -20.78
CA SER A 137 -23.47 -19.76 -21.27
C SER A 137 -23.63 -20.44 -22.64
N LYS A 138 -22.65 -20.29 -23.54
CA LYS A 138 -22.67 -20.92 -24.88
C LYS A 138 -22.48 -22.45 -24.83
N ALA A 139 -21.81 -22.98 -23.81
CA ALA A 139 -21.55 -24.41 -23.69
C ALA A 139 -22.72 -25.21 -23.05
N LEU A 140 -23.66 -24.54 -22.38
CA LEU A 140 -24.73 -25.23 -21.62
C LEU A 140 -26.16 -24.88 -22.06
N GLY A 141 -26.39 -23.93 -22.96
CA GLY A 141 -27.73 -23.65 -23.48
C GLY A 141 -28.77 -23.30 -22.40
N ILE A 142 -28.33 -22.73 -21.27
CA ILE A 142 -29.19 -22.33 -20.16
C ILE A 142 -29.14 -20.80 -20.05
N CYS A 143 -30.29 -20.17 -20.29
CA CYS A 143 -30.57 -18.79 -19.92
C CYS A 143 -31.16 -18.77 -18.51
N ILE A 144 -30.45 -18.19 -17.51
CA ILE A 144 -31.09 -17.61 -16.32
C ILE A 144 -30.38 -16.28 -16.00
N LEU A 145 -31.19 -15.22 -15.90
CA LEU A 145 -30.88 -13.81 -15.55
C LEU A 145 -30.74 -13.60 -14.01
N PRO A 146 -30.68 -12.36 -13.47
CA PRO A 146 -29.48 -11.64 -13.05
C PRO A 146 -29.48 -11.37 -11.52
N SER A 147 -28.58 -10.47 -11.09
CA SER A 147 -28.53 -9.76 -9.80
C SER A 147 -27.61 -10.37 -8.75
N ILE A 148 -26.37 -9.86 -8.72
CA ILE A 148 -25.67 -9.65 -7.46
C ILE A 148 -25.77 -8.15 -7.16
N THR A 149 -26.96 -7.73 -6.76
CA THR A 149 -27.08 -6.62 -5.82
C THR A 149 -26.89 -7.28 -4.46
N VAL A 150 -25.68 -7.22 -3.90
CA VAL A 150 -25.35 -7.38 -2.46
C VAL A 150 -23.83 -7.45 -2.37
N LEU A 151 -23.21 -6.30 -2.10
CA LEU A 151 -22.09 -6.06 -1.18
C LEU A 151 -21.55 -4.64 -1.41
N ASN A 152 -22.41 -3.63 -1.28
CA ASN A 152 -21.97 -2.22 -1.17
C ASN A 152 -22.49 -1.53 0.11
N GLU A 153 -22.82 -2.31 1.13
CA GLU A 153 -23.19 -1.77 2.45
C GLU A 153 -22.20 -2.24 3.51
N ALA A 154 -20.98 -1.72 3.45
CA ALA A 154 -20.09 -1.59 4.60
C ALA A 154 -18.95 -0.61 4.28
N MET A 155 -19.31 0.65 4.02
CA MET A 155 -18.40 1.78 4.14
C MET A 155 -18.49 2.33 5.57
N PRO A 156 -17.49 2.16 6.44
CA PRO A 156 -17.29 3.07 7.54
C PRO A 156 -16.18 4.05 7.17
N THR A 157 -16.58 5.28 6.87
CA THR A 157 -15.97 6.52 7.39
C THR A 157 -14.66 6.31 8.17
N TYR A 158 -13.51 6.31 7.50
CA TYR A 158 -12.21 6.38 8.19
C TYR A 158 -11.22 7.39 7.60
N MET A 159 -11.65 8.23 6.67
CA MET A 159 -10.87 9.36 6.12
C MET A 159 -11.31 10.72 6.67
N SER A 160 -11.62 10.81 7.98
CA SER A 160 -11.94 12.09 8.62
C SER A 160 -11.33 12.25 10.01
N LEU A 161 -10.02 12.11 10.15
CA LEU A 161 -9.30 12.64 11.32
C LEU A 161 -7.87 13.14 10.97
N ALA A 162 -7.73 13.85 9.85
CA ALA A 162 -6.48 14.52 9.53
C ALA A 162 -6.71 15.89 8.90
N SER A 163 -7.44 16.80 9.58
CA SER A 163 -7.42 18.25 9.30
C SER A 163 -8.21 19.05 10.36
N THR A 164 -7.74 19.15 11.60
CA THR A 164 -8.00 20.35 12.42
C THR A 164 -6.94 20.51 13.52
N THR A 165 -5.76 21.01 13.15
CA THR A 165 -4.86 21.69 14.09
C THR A 165 -5.03 23.19 13.91
N GLY A 166 -5.49 23.86 14.96
CA GLY A 166 -5.11 25.24 15.29
C GLY A 166 -5.79 26.37 14.51
N SER A 167 -6.87 26.89 15.08
CA SER A 167 -7.16 28.33 14.99
C SER A 167 -7.70 28.81 16.32
N GLY A 168 -6.79 28.99 17.29
CA GLY A 168 -7.05 29.84 18.44
C GLY A 168 -6.85 31.29 18.02
N ARG A 169 -7.90 32.11 18.10
CA ARG A 169 -7.76 33.57 18.09
C ARG A 169 -8.86 34.22 18.93
N SER A 170 -8.36 35.09 19.82
CA SER A 170 -9.00 36.17 20.57
C SER A 170 -9.85 35.79 21.78
#